data_AF-A0A0G1YC07-F1
#
_entry.id   AF-A0A0G1YC07-F1
#
_cell.length_a   1.000
_cell.length_b   1.000
_cell.length_c   1.000
_cell.angle_alpha   90.00
_cell.angle_beta   90.00
_cell.angle_gamma   90.00
#
_symmetry.space_group_name_H-M   'P 1'
#
loop_
_entity.id
_entity.type
_entity.pdbx_description
1 polymer ?
#
loop_
_entity_poly.entity_id
_entity_poly.type
_entity_poly.pdbx_seq_one_letter_code
_entity_poly.pdbx_strand_id
1 'polypeptide(L)'
;MSFFSYVFWPRPPIVGYDNMKLQILLLLCFLCIVVSFGIRHWRKRQQNPVTRKLSRSWAGAALWFGIVGLVLAVSRAEDISYVSMRFWWVLWACAFAFYLYVQVRLFRARHYEKLPAESIDDPRQKYLPRKKKR
;
A
#
# COMPACT_ATOMS: atom_id res chain seq x y z
N MET A 1 13.22 -8.84 31.95
CA MET A 1 12.79 -9.68 30.80
C MET A 1 13.55 -9.22 29.56
N SER A 2 14.12 -10.14 28.79
CA SER A 2 14.81 -9.79 27.54
C SER A 2 13.79 -9.34 26.48
N PHE A 3 14.20 -8.42 25.59
CA PHE A 3 13.33 -7.85 24.54
C PHE A 3 12.68 -8.93 23.65
N PHE A 4 13.44 -9.99 23.33
CA PHE A 4 12.93 -11.13 22.57
C PHE A 4 11.76 -11.83 23.27
N SER A 5 11.86 -12.08 24.58
CA SER A 5 10.77 -12.69 25.34
C SER A 5 9.51 -11.82 25.35
N TYR A 6 9.66 -10.50 25.33
CA TYR A 6 8.52 -9.57 25.30
C TYR A 6 7.78 -9.55 23.95
N VAL A 7 8.51 -9.59 22.84
CA VAL A 7 7.95 -9.54 21.48
C VAL A 7 7.29 -10.87 21.09
N PHE A 8 7.92 -11.99 21.44
CA PHE A 8 7.45 -13.35 21.11
C PHE A 8 6.49 -13.94 22.14
N TRP A 9 6.02 -13.15 23.10
CA TRP A 9 5.09 -13.63 24.13
C TRP A 9 3.73 -14.01 23.52
N PRO A 10 3.27 -15.27 23.64
CA PRO A 10 2.08 -15.79 22.96
C PRO A 10 0.75 -15.27 23.51
N ARG A 11 0.72 -14.73 24.72
CA ARG A 11 -0.53 -14.24 25.34
C ARG A 11 -0.32 -12.86 25.94
N PRO A 12 -0.29 -11.80 25.13
CA PRO A 12 -0.33 -10.45 25.66
C PRO A 12 -1.64 -10.25 26.44
N PRO A 13 -1.69 -9.32 27.41
CA PRO A 13 -2.91 -9.05 28.15
C PRO A 13 -4.05 -8.63 27.22
N ILE A 14 -5.24 -9.17 27.48
CA ILE A 14 -6.48 -8.87 26.77
C ILE A 14 -6.73 -7.37 26.76
N VAL A 15 -7.08 -6.86 25.58
CA VAL A 15 -7.46 -5.47 25.38
C VAL A 15 -8.91 -5.48 24.92
N GLY A 16 -9.82 -5.08 25.81
CA GLY A 16 -11.24 -4.93 25.45
C GLY A 16 -11.48 -3.83 24.42
N TYR A 17 -12.65 -3.86 23.78
CA TYR A 17 -13.06 -2.86 22.77
C TYR A 17 -13.20 -1.43 23.34
N ASP A 18 -13.29 -1.29 24.66
CA ASP A 18 -13.34 0.00 25.37
C ASP A 18 -11.99 0.71 25.39
N ASN A 19 -10.91 0.02 25.03
CA ASN A 19 -9.57 0.59 25.06
C ASN A 19 -9.36 1.52 23.86
N MET A 20 -9.11 2.81 24.14
CA MET A 20 -8.91 3.85 23.12
C MET A 20 -7.83 3.48 22.09
N LYS A 21 -6.78 2.76 22.51
CA LYS A 21 -5.70 2.31 21.61
C LYS A 21 -6.22 1.36 20.53
N LEU A 22 -7.13 0.45 20.88
CA LEU A 22 -7.70 -0.52 19.94
C LEU A 22 -8.69 0.17 19.00
N GLN A 23 -9.49 1.10 19.51
CA GLN A 23 -10.42 1.90 18.71
C GLN A 23 -9.70 2.75 17.66
N ILE A 24 -8.61 3.44 18.04
CA ILE A 24 -7.76 4.21 17.10
C ILE A 24 -7.22 3.28 16.01
N LEU A 25 -6.81 2.07 16.38
CA LEU A 25 -6.25 1.11 15.44
C LEU A 25 -7.30 0.59 14.45
N LEU A 26 -8.50 0.24 14.94
CA LEU A 26 -9.62 -0.13 14.09
C LEU A 26 -10.01 1.00 13.14
N LEU A 27 -10.06 2.24 13.64
CA LEU A 27 -10.35 3.42 12.82
C LEU A 27 -9.28 3.64 11.76
N LEU A 28 -7.99 3.46 12.10
CA LEU A 28 -6.89 3.54 11.15
C LEU A 28 -7.02 2.48 10.05
N CYS A 29 -7.30 1.22 10.40
CA CYS A 29 -7.50 0.13 9.45
C CYS A 29 -8.71 0.39 8.53
N PHE A 30 -9.82 0.86 9.09
CA PHE A 30 -10.99 1.27 8.33
C PHE A 30 -10.68 2.41 7.36
N LEU A 31 -9.94 3.42 7.82
CA LEU A 31 -9.51 4.54 7.00
C LEU A 31 -8.60 4.08 5.86
N CYS A 32 -7.68 3.13 6.08
CA CYS A 32 -6.88 2.52 5.02
C CYS A 32 -7.75 1.86 3.93
N ILE A 33 -8.83 1.17 4.34
CA ILE A 33 -9.79 0.57 3.40
C ILE A 33 -10.50 1.66 2.60
N VAL A 34 -11.02 2.70 3.25
CA VAL A 34 -11.69 3.83 2.57
C VAL A 34 -10.74 4.54 1.60
N VAL A 35 -9.51 4.82 2.03
CA VAL A 35 -8.45 5.41 1.20
C VAL A 35 -8.13 4.53 0.00
N SER A 36 -8.18 3.20 0.12
CA SER A 36 -7.97 2.29 -1.02
C SER A 36 -8.98 2.55 -2.16
N PHE A 37 -10.25 2.80 -1.83
CA PHE A 37 -11.29 3.15 -2.79
C PHE A 37 -11.09 4.57 -3.33
N GLY A 38 -10.71 5.51 -2.47
CA GLY A 38 -10.37 6.88 -2.86
C GLY A 38 -9.23 6.92 -3.90
N ILE A 39 -8.15 6.17 -3.66
CA ILE A 39 -7.02 6.04 -4.59
C ILE A 39 -7.48 5.41 -5.91
N ARG A 40 -8.33 4.38 -5.85
CA ARG A 40 -8.88 3.73 -7.06
C ARG A 40 -9.68 4.70 -7.92
N HIS A 41 -10.47 5.57 -7.29
CA HIS A 41 -11.27 6.61 -7.99
C HIS A 41 -10.38 7.73 -8.52
N TRP A 42 -9.48 8.26 -7.70
CA TRP A 42 -8.52 9.29 -8.09
C TRP A 42 -7.67 8.85 -9.30
N ARG A 43 -7.20 7.60 -9.30
CA ARG A 43 -6.44 7.02 -10.43
C ARG A 43 -7.22 7.03 -11.73
N LYS A 44 -8.56 6.87 -11.71
CA LYS A 44 -9.37 6.93 -12.94
C LYS A 44 -9.37 8.32 -13.57
N ARG A 45 -9.17 9.37 -12.77
CA ARG A 45 -9.10 10.77 -13.21
C ARG A 45 -7.69 11.20 -13.67
N GLN A 46 -6.68 10.36 -13.45
CA GLN A 46 -5.29 10.67 -13.83
C GLN A 46 -5.06 10.46 -15.33
N GLN A 47 -4.67 11.53 -16.02
CA GLN A 47 -4.33 11.52 -17.45
C GLN A 47 -2.88 11.09 -17.70
N ASN A 48 -1.97 11.30 -16.74
CA ASN A 48 -0.56 10.95 -16.90
C ASN A 48 -0.38 9.40 -16.82
N PRO A 49 0.13 8.75 -17.89
CA PRO A 49 0.28 7.31 -17.92
C PRO A 49 1.34 6.77 -16.93
N VAL A 50 2.32 7.59 -16.56
CA VAL A 50 3.40 7.21 -15.63
C VAL A 50 2.84 7.09 -14.20
N THR A 51 2.12 8.11 -13.74
CA THR A 51 1.50 8.11 -12.40
C THR A 51 0.40 7.07 -12.29
N ARG A 52 -0.36 6.83 -13.38
CA ARG A 52 -1.39 5.79 -13.45
C ARG A 52 -0.83 4.36 -13.35
N LYS A 53 0.34 4.10 -13.93
CA LYS A 53 1.03 2.80 -13.79
C LYS A 53 1.59 2.61 -12.39
N LEU A 54 2.18 3.66 -11.81
CA LEU A 54 2.80 3.59 -10.49
C LEU A 54 1.76 3.40 -9.36
N SER A 55 0.65 4.14 -9.43
CA SER A 55 -0.47 4.02 -8.49
C SER A 55 -1.33 2.76 -8.67
N ARG A 56 -0.96 1.85 -9.60
CA ARG A 56 -1.73 0.61 -9.83
C ARG A 56 -1.77 -0.27 -8.59
N SER A 57 -0.64 -0.40 -7.89
CA SER A 57 -0.49 -1.26 -6.72
C SER A 57 -0.98 -0.61 -5.42
N TRP A 58 -1.13 0.72 -5.37
CA TRP A 58 -1.39 1.46 -4.13
C TRP A 58 -2.77 1.14 -3.54
N ALA A 59 -3.81 1.09 -4.39
CA ALA A 59 -5.14 0.74 -3.93
C ALA A 59 -5.20 -0.71 -3.41
N GLY A 60 -4.55 -1.66 -4.11
CA GLY A 60 -4.50 -3.05 -3.67
C GLY A 60 -3.73 -3.22 -2.36
N ALA A 61 -2.58 -2.57 -2.24
CA ALA A 61 -1.76 -2.62 -1.04
C ALA A 61 -2.48 -2.00 0.16
N ALA A 62 -3.07 -0.81 0.03
CA ALA A 62 -3.82 -0.17 1.11
C ALA A 62 -5.00 -1.02 1.59
N LEU A 63 -5.70 -1.70 0.68
CA LEU A 63 -6.77 -2.63 1.00
C LEU A 63 -6.23 -3.84 1.78
N TRP A 64 -5.16 -4.47 1.31
CA TRP A 64 -4.55 -5.62 2.01
C TRP A 64 -3.99 -5.23 3.38
N PHE A 65 -3.29 -4.10 3.51
CA PHE A 65 -2.81 -3.61 4.79
C PHE A 65 -3.96 -3.31 5.76
N GLY A 66 -5.06 -2.71 5.26
CA GLY A 66 -6.27 -2.48 6.03
C GLY A 66 -6.93 -3.78 6.52
N ILE A 67 -7.12 -4.76 5.63
CA ILE A 67 -7.71 -6.06 5.97
C ILE A 67 -6.84 -6.82 6.98
N VAL A 68 -5.54 -6.96 6.71
CA VAL A 68 -4.61 -7.66 7.62
C VAL A 68 -4.55 -6.95 8.98
N GLY A 69 -4.50 -5.62 8.98
CA GLY A 69 -4.52 -4.85 10.23
C GLY A 69 -5.81 -5.04 11.02
N LEU A 70 -6.96 -5.13 10.33
CA LEU A 70 -8.26 -5.38 10.95
C LEU A 70 -8.33 -6.79 11.55
N VAL A 71 -7.84 -7.80 10.83
CA VAL A 71 -7.72 -9.19 11.34
C VAL A 71 -6.82 -9.24 12.58
N LEU A 72 -5.69 -8.53 12.57
CA LEU A 72 -4.79 -8.45 13.73
C LEU A 72 -5.39 -7.68 14.91
N ALA A 73 -6.23 -6.68 14.65
CA ALA A 73 -6.92 -5.91 15.71
C ALA A 73 -8.03 -6.74 16.37
N VAL A 74 -8.84 -7.43 15.56
CA VAL A 74 -9.91 -8.32 16.06
C VAL A 74 -9.33 -9.52 16.79
N SER A 75 -8.30 -10.17 16.24
CA SER A 75 -7.66 -11.32 16.92
C SER A 75 -7.04 -10.94 18.26
N ARG A 76 -6.66 -9.66 18.44
CA ARG A 76 -6.17 -9.12 19.71
C ARG A 76 -7.30 -8.82 20.70
N ALA A 77 -8.49 -8.45 20.22
CA ALA A 77 -9.67 -8.29 21.07
C ALA A 77 -10.21 -9.64 21.56
N GLU A 78 -10.18 -10.66 20.70
CA GLU A 78 -10.67 -12.02 20.95
C GLU A 78 -9.62 -12.96 21.61
N ASP A 79 -8.47 -12.43 22.04
CA ASP A 79 -7.36 -13.17 22.67
C ASP A 79 -6.88 -14.43 21.94
N ILE A 80 -6.85 -14.39 20.61
CA ILE A 80 -6.37 -15.52 19.81
C ILE A 80 -4.86 -15.64 20.02
N SER A 81 -4.42 -16.64 20.80
CA SER A 81 -3.05 -16.74 21.34
C SER A 81 -1.95 -16.40 20.32
N TYR A 82 -1.70 -17.24 19.31
CA TYR A 82 -0.58 -17.01 18.38
C TYR A 82 -0.76 -15.84 17.40
N VAL A 83 -2.00 -15.40 17.15
CA VAL A 83 -2.29 -14.32 16.19
C VAL A 83 -2.22 -12.95 16.85
N SER A 84 -2.50 -12.86 18.15
CA SER A 84 -2.46 -11.62 18.94
C SER A 84 -1.04 -11.17 19.32
N MET A 85 -0.02 -11.96 19.00
CA MET A 85 1.39 -11.69 19.33
C MET A 85 1.83 -10.29 18.87
N ARG A 86 2.64 -9.63 19.70
CA ARG A 86 3.24 -8.32 19.37
C ARG A 86 4.12 -8.38 18.13
N PHE A 87 4.75 -9.54 17.88
CA PHE A 87 5.54 -9.80 16.68
C PHE A 87 4.80 -9.48 15.38
N TRP A 88 3.52 -9.87 15.25
CA TRP A 88 2.74 -9.60 14.04
C TRP A 88 2.54 -8.11 13.78
N TRP A 89 2.35 -7.32 14.83
CA TRP A 89 2.24 -5.87 14.73
C TRP A 89 3.56 -5.23 14.28
N VAL A 90 4.69 -5.69 14.82
CA VAL A 90 6.01 -5.22 14.41
C VAL A 90 6.28 -5.60 12.96
N LEU A 91 6.00 -6.85 12.57
CA LEU A 91 6.18 -7.32 11.20
C LEU A 91 5.29 -6.54 10.22
N TRP A 92 4.02 -6.32 10.57
CA TRP A 92 3.08 -5.55 9.76
C TRP A 92 3.54 -4.10 9.58
N ALA A 93 3.98 -3.44 10.65
CA ALA A 93 4.51 -2.08 10.61
C ALA A 93 5.80 -1.99 9.77
N CYS A 94 6.72 -2.94 9.93
CA CYS A 94 7.93 -3.04 9.12
C CYS A 94 7.60 -3.25 7.62
N ALA A 95 6.66 -4.14 7.31
CA ALA A 95 6.22 -4.37 5.93
C ALA A 95 5.57 -3.12 5.32
N PHE A 96 4.76 -2.39 6.09
CA PHE A 96 4.13 -1.14 5.65
C PHE A 96 5.17 -0.05 5.39
N ALA A 97 6.11 0.16 6.32
CA ALA A 97 7.20 1.11 6.16
C ALA A 97 8.09 0.78 4.96
N PHE A 98 8.44 -0.51 4.79
CA PHE A 98 9.22 -0.97 3.64
C PHE A 98 8.48 -0.72 2.32
N TYR A 99 7.17 -1.00 2.28
CA TYR A 99 6.34 -0.70 1.12
C TYR A 99 6.37 0.79 0.76
N LEU A 100 6.17 1.67 1.74
CA LEU A 100 6.23 3.13 1.52
C LEU A 100 7.60 3.57 1.02
N TYR A 101 8.68 3.06 1.62
CA TYR A 101 10.05 3.36 1.19
C TYR A 101 10.28 2.98 -0.28
N VAL A 102 9.87 1.77 -0.68
CA VAL A 102 9.96 1.31 -2.07
C VAL A 102 9.12 2.18 -3.00
N GLN A 103 7.90 2.55 -2.61
CA GLN A 103 7.06 3.43 -3.42
C GLN A 103 7.66 4.83 -3.61
N VAL A 104 8.21 5.43 -2.56
CA VAL A 104 8.88 6.73 -2.63
C VAL A 104 10.11 6.66 -3.55
N ARG A 105 10.91 5.60 -3.43
CA ARG A 105 12.09 5.40 -4.28
C ARG A 105 11.70 5.20 -5.75
N LEU A 106 10.68 4.40 -6.03
CA LEU A 106 10.15 4.21 -7.39
C LEU A 106 9.53 5.49 -7.96
N PHE A 107 8.85 6.28 -7.13
CA PHE A 107 8.30 7.57 -7.53
C PHE A 107 9.44 8.51 -7.94
N ARG A 108 10.47 8.69 -7.09
CA ARG A 108 11.63 9.54 -7.42
C ARG A 108 12.35 9.07 -8.69
N ALA A 109 12.53 7.76 -8.87
CA ALA A 109 13.23 7.23 -10.03
C ALA A 109 12.44 7.38 -11.34
N ARG A 110 11.10 7.23 -11.32
CA ARG A 110 10.28 7.21 -12.55
C ARG A 110 9.58 8.52 -12.88
N HIS A 111 9.47 9.45 -11.94
CA HIS A 111 8.80 10.73 -12.18
C HIS A 111 9.64 11.69 -13.04
N TYR A 112 10.96 11.47 -13.15
CA TYR A 112 11.89 12.38 -13.83
C TYR A 112 12.22 12.05 -15.29
N GLU A 113 11.71 10.97 -15.90
CA GLU A 113 12.07 10.62 -17.28
C GLU A 113 10.85 10.57 -18.19
N LYS A 114 10.47 11.74 -18.70
CA LYS A 114 10.14 11.93 -20.11
C LYS A 114 10.51 13.35 -20.51
N LEU A 115 11.76 13.56 -20.91
CA LEU A 115 12.01 14.64 -21.88
C LEU A 115 11.07 14.35 -23.07
N PRO A 116 10.31 15.34 -23.56
CA PRO A 116 9.52 15.14 -24.77
C PRO A 116 10.50 14.62 -25.82
N ALA A 117 10.30 13.38 -26.27
CA ALA A 117 10.97 12.90 -27.45
C ALA A 117 10.45 13.81 -28.56
N GLU A 118 11.26 14.79 -28.94
CA GLU A 118 11.01 15.65 -30.08
C GLU A 118 10.73 14.69 -31.24
N SER A 119 9.49 14.72 -31.73
CA SER A 119 9.15 13.90 -32.89
C SER A 119 9.96 14.50 -34.03
N ILE A 120 11.09 13.88 -34.33
CA ILE A 120 11.82 14.15 -35.56
C ILE A 120 10.81 13.87 -36.66
N ASP A 121 10.28 14.94 -37.25
CA ASP A 121 9.34 14.88 -38.36
C ASP A 121 10.17 14.48 -39.58
N ASP A 122 10.48 13.18 -39.63
CA ASP A 122 11.29 12.60 -40.68
C ASP A 122 10.45 12.65 -41.96
N PRO A 123 10.82 13.48 -42.96
CA PRO A 123 10.02 13.67 -44.18
C PRO A 123 9.79 12.35 -44.92
N ARG A 124 10.60 11.33 -44.63
CA ARG A 124 10.46 9.96 -45.16
C ARG A 124 9.18 9.27 -44.70
N GLN A 125 8.64 9.60 -43.52
CA GLN A 125 7.37 9.03 -43.02
C GLN A 125 6.16 9.39 -43.89
N LYS A 126 6.24 10.49 -44.66
CA LYS A 126 5.22 10.90 -45.64
C LYS A 126 5.09 9.90 -46.80
N TYR A 127 6.19 9.22 -47.15
CA TYR A 127 6.28 8.33 -48.30
C TYR A 127 6.25 6.84 -47.93
N LEU A 128 6.33 6.51 -46.63
CA LEU A 128 6.23 5.14 -46.16
C LEU A 128 4.75 4.69 -46.15
N PRO A 129 4.43 3.51 -46.73
CA PRO A 129 3.08 2.97 -46.69
C PRO A 129 2.64 2.77 -45.24
N ARG A 130 1.49 3.36 -44.88
CA ARG A 130 0.96 3.29 -43.51
C ARG A 130 0.66 1.84 -43.13
N LYS A 131 1.22 1.38 -42.01
CA LYS A 131 0.90 0.05 -41.47
C LYS A 131 -0.60 -0.04 -41.18
N LYS A 132 -1.27 -1.03 -41.78
CA LYS A 132 -2.68 -1.34 -41.55
C LYS A 132 -2.86 -1.81 -40.09
N LYS A 133 -3.75 -1.16 -39.33
CA LYS A 133 -4.08 -1.58 -37.96
C LYS A 133 -4.74 -2.96 -38.01
N ARG A 134 -4.24 -3.88 -37.17
CA ARG A 134 -4.77 -5.23 -36.99
C ARG A 134 -5.77 -5.24 -35.84
#